data_AF-A0A1Y1WKP3-F1
#
_entry.id   AF-A0A1Y1WKP3-F1
#
_cell.length_a   1.000
_cell.length_b   1.000
_cell.length_c   1.000
_cell.angle_alpha   90.00
_cell.angle_beta   90.00
_cell.angle_gamma   90.00
#
_symmetry.space_group_name_H-M   'P 1'
#
loop_
_entity.id
_entity.type
_entity.pdbx_description
1 polymer ?
#
loop_
_entity_poly.entity_id
_entity_poly.type
_entity_poly.pdbx_seq_one_letter_code
_entity_poly.pdbx_strand_id
1 'polypeptide(L)'
;MRIRPEGDTIVEAISDLVAKFPTFKITFVGHSLGGALASVAAADFMQLFTYGQPRTGNSAYARWIENQGFPISRVVYKKDLVPRVPLQSMGFHHHSEELWYTPAGGFTHCGSNGENPNCQDSVPFLTLDARDHGGYPGLS
;
A
#
# COMPACT_ATOMS: atom_id res chain seq x y z
N MET A 1 7.87 22.73 -3.13
CA MET A 1 8.41 21.50 -2.49
C MET A 1 9.31 20.86 -3.54
N ARG A 2 10.64 20.85 -3.33
CA ARG A 2 11.59 20.34 -4.33
C ARG A 2 11.69 18.84 -4.13
N ILE A 3 11.23 18.06 -5.10
CA ILE A 3 11.36 16.61 -5.09
C ILE A 3 12.86 16.29 -5.21
N ARG A 4 13.30 15.20 -4.56
CA ARG A 4 14.71 14.76 -4.60
C ARG A 4 15.08 14.36 -6.03
N PRO A 5 16.38 14.37 -6.42
CA PRO A 5 16.82 14.09 -7.79
C PRO A 5 16.31 12.77 -8.38
N GLU A 6 16.02 11.77 -7.56
CA GLU A 6 15.42 10.49 -7.98
C GLU A 6 13.93 10.60 -8.36
N GLY A 7 13.20 11.55 -7.78
CA GLY A 7 11.80 11.78 -8.13
C GLY A 7 11.65 12.62 -9.40
N ASP A 8 12.59 13.55 -9.64
CA ASP A 8 12.61 14.35 -10.88
C ASP A 8 12.76 13.43 -12.12
N THR A 9 13.60 12.40 -12.05
CA THR A 9 13.78 11.43 -13.15
C THR A 9 12.57 10.54 -13.38
N ILE A 10 11.84 10.17 -12.34
CA ILE A 10 10.60 9.37 -12.45
C ILE A 10 9.49 10.19 -13.13
N VAL A 11 9.34 11.46 -12.76
CA VAL A 11 8.33 12.35 -13.35
C VAL A 11 8.59 12.55 -14.85
N GLU A 12 9.85 12.77 -15.24
CA GLU A 12 10.24 12.89 -16.65
C GLU A 12 9.92 11.61 -17.44
N ALA A 13 10.32 10.44 -16.92
CA ALA A 13 10.04 9.15 -17.56
C ALA A 13 8.53 8.89 -17.72
N ILE A 14 7.73 9.24 -16.71
CA ILE A 14 6.27 9.10 -16.79
C ILE A 14 5.69 10.04 -17.84
N SER A 15 6.13 11.30 -17.89
CA SER A 15 5.69 12.27 -18.90
C SER A 15 5.93 11.75 -20.32
N ASP A 16 7.11 11.19 -20.58
CA ASP A 16 7.44 10.57 -21.88
C ASP A 16 6.54 9.39 -22.22
N LEU A 17 6.18 8.56 -21.23
CA LEU A 17 5.30 7.40 -21.43
C LEU A 17 3.85 7.83 -21.65
N VAL A 18 3.36 8.84 -20.94
CA VAL A 18 2.02 9.41 -21.15
C VAL A 18 1.89 9.98 -22.55
N ALA A 19 2.93 10.68 -23.04
CA ALA A 19 2.95 11.20 -24.40
C ALA A 19 2.89 10.10 -25.47
N LYS A 20 3.55 8.96 -25.22
CA LYS A 20 3.59 7.81 -26.14
C LYS A 20 2.33 6.95 -26.08
N PHE A 21 1.72 6.83 -24.90
CA PHE A 21 0.61 5.92 -24.63
C PHE A 21 -0.54 6.65 -23.89
N PRO A 22 -1.23 7.60 -24.54
CA PRO A 22 -2.17 8.51 -23.87
C PRO A 22 -3.42 7.82 -23.32
N THR A 23 -3.70 6.59 -23.73
CA THR A 23 -4.86 5.79 -23.26
C THR A 23 -4.50 4.81 -22.15
N PHE A 24 -3.21 4.67 -21.80
CA PHE A 24 -2.76 3.69 -20.83
C PHE A 24 -2.93 4.25 -19.42
N LYS A 25 -3.27 3.35 -18.50
CA LYS A 25 -3.35 3.67 -17.07
C LYS A 25 -1.98 3.47 -16.43
N ILE A 26 -1.59 4.39 -15.56
CA ILE A 26 -0.37 4.27 -14.76
C ILE A 26 -0.76 3.73 -13.39
N THR A 27 -0.16 2.61 -13.02
CA THR A 27 -0.35 1.98 -11.71
C THR A 27 0.98 1.94 -10.98
N PHE A 28 1.01 2.52 -9.79
CA PHE A 28 2.15 2.42 -8.89
C PHE A 28 2.04 1.14 -8.09
N VAL A 29 3.10 0.35 -8.14
CA VAL A 29 3.19 -0.92 -7.42
C VAL A 29 4.41 -0.97 -6.52
N GLY A 30 4.29 -1.65 -5.39
CA GLY A 30 5.41 -1.82 -4.49
C GLY A 30 5.16 -2.86 -3.41
N HIS A 31 6.20 -3.63 -3.11
CA HIS A 31 6.23 -4.59 -2.00
C HIS A 31 7.00 -4.01 -0.81
N SER A 32 6.58 -4.33 0.42
CA SER A 32 7.27 -3.92 1.64
C SER A 32 7.42 -2.39 1.74
N LEU A 33 8.61 -1.90 2.11
CA LEU A 33 8.98 -0.49 2.05
C LEU A 33 8.75 0.12 0.65
N GLY A 34 8.91 -0.66 -0.42
CA GLY A 34 8.57 -0.23 -1.78
C GLY A 34 7.09 0.12 -1.93
N GLY A 35 6.19 -0.55 -1.19
CA GLY A 35 4.79 -0.17 -1.12
C GLY A 35 4.58 1.21 -0.46
N ALA A 36 5.34 1.52 0.59
CA ALA A 36 5.27 2.82 1.24
C ALA A 36 5.78 3.94 0.30
N LEU A 37 6.89 3.68 -0.40
CA LEU A 37 7.39 4.59 -1.43
C LEU A 37 6.41 4.76 -2.59
N ALA A 38 5.79 3.66 -3.05
CA ALA A 38 4.76 3.70 -4.08
C ALA A 38 3.56 4.56 -3.65
N SER A 39 3.14 4.50 -2.37
CA SER A 39 2.04 5.37 -1.89
C SER A 39 2.39 6.84 -1.82
N VAL A 40 3.67 7.18 -1.59
CA VAL A 40 4.13 8.57 -1.65
C VAL A 40 4.22 9.04 -3.10
N ALA A 41 4.74 8.20 -3.99
CA ALA A 41 4.88 8.53 -5.41
C ALA A 41 3.52 8.63 -6.13
N ALA A 42 2.58 7.74 -5.80
CA ALA A 42 1.26 7.68 -6.45
C ALA A 42 0.37 8.90 -6.18
N ALA A 43 0.69 9.71 -5.17
CA ALA A 43 -0.10 10.89 -4.83
C ALA A 43 -0.29 11.85 -6.01
N ASP A 44 0.64 11.88 -6.95
CA ASP A 44 0.57 12.73 -8.15
C ASP A 44 -0.07 12.01 -9.36
N PHE A 45 -0.55 10.75 -9.22
CA PHE A 45 -0.93 9.88 -10.34
C PHE A 45 -2.21 9.05 -10.10
N MET A 46 -2.54 8.12 -11.01
CA MET A 46 -3.91 7.63 -11.23
C MET A 46 -4.29 6.25 -10.64
N GLN A 47 -3.37 5.49 -10.03
CA GLN A 47 -3.69 4.23 -9.34
C GLN A 47 -2.55 3.72 -8.44
N LEU A 48 -2.89 3.11 -7.29
CA LEU A 48 -1.93 2.53 -6.34
C LEU A 48 -2.31 1.10 -5.96
N PHE A 49 -1.34 0.19 -6.01
CA PHE A 49 -1.50 -1.21 -5.62
C PHE A 49 -0.27 -1.71 -4.86
N THR A 50 -0.41 -2.04 -3.57
CA THR A 50 0.75 -2.37 -2.72
C THR A 50 0.64 -3.77 -2.12
N TYR A 51 1.78 -4.36 -1.77
CA TYR A 51 1.87 -5.69 -1.15
C TYR A 51 2.68 -5.61 0.15
N GLY A 52 2.11 -6.02 1.27
CA GLY A 52 2.83 -6.01 2.56
C GLY A 52 3.31 -4.63 2.97
N GLN A 53 2.59 -3.58 2.57
CA GLN A 53 2.96 -2.20 2.83
C GLN A 53 2.89 -1.92 4.35
N PRO A 54 3.95 -1.35 4.97
CA PRO A 54 3.87 -0.87 6.35
C PRO A 54 3.02 0.40 6.45
N ARG A 55 2.61 0.80 7.66
CA ARG A 55 1.93 2.08 7.84
C ARG A 55 2.87 3.22 7.46
N THR A 56 2.51 4.01 6.46
CA THR A 56 3.42 5.02 5.86
C THR A 56 3.42 6.35 6.61
N GLY A 57 2.30 6.75 7.21
CA GLY A 57 2.15 8.05 7.84
C GLY A 57 1.06 8.09 8.90
N ASN A 58 0.75 9.29 9.38
CA ASN A 58 -0.30 9.50 10.37
C ASN A 58 -1.71 9.49 9.74
N SER A 59 -2.74 9.70 10.56
CA SER A 59 -4.14 9.74 10.10
C SER A 59 -4.40 10.84 9.07
N ALA A 60 -3.68 11.97 9.14
CA ALA A 60 -3.78 13.04 8.14
C ALA A 60 -3.22 12.59 6.78
N TYR A 61 -2.08 11.88 6.76
CA TYR A 61 -1.52 11.27 5.55
C TYR A 61 -2.47 10.21 4.97
N ALA A 62 -2.96 9.30 5.81
CA ALA A 62 -3.87 8.23 5.38
C ALA A 62 -5.13 8.81 4.72
N ARG A 63 -5.71 9.86 5.31
CA ARG A 63 -6.87 10.54 4.74
C ARG A 63 -6.53 11.34 3.47
N TRP A 64 -5.34 11.95 3.43
CA TRP A 64 -4.91 12.71 2.26
C TRP A 64 -4.75 11.82 1.02
N ILE A 65 -4.14 10.64 1.16
CA ILE A 65 -3.97 9.73 0.01
C ILE A 65 -5.31 9.15 -0.44
N GLU A 66 -6.21 8.79 0.49
CA GLU A 66 -7.58 8.35 0.16
C GLU A 66 -8.36 9.39 -0.64
N ASN A 67 -8.13 10.68 -0.37
CA ASN A 67 -8.82 11.77 -1.02
C ASN A 67 -8.26 12.15 -2.39
N GLN A 68 -7.21 11.49 -2.90
CA GLN A 68 -6.69 11.78 -4.24
C GLN A 68 -7.64 11.34 -5.37
N GLY A 69 -8.66 10.54 -5.05
CA GLY A 69 -9.73 10.18 -6.00
C GLY A 69 -9.36 9.09 -7.01
N PHE A 70 -8.21 8.44 -6.84
CA PHE A 70 -7.81 7.27 -7.62
C PHE A 70 -8.01 5.95 -6.85
N PRO A 71 -8.09 4.80 -7.56
CA PRO A 71 -8.20 3.50 -6.90
C PRO A 71 -6.92 3.15 -6.12
N ILE A 72 -7.09 2.73 -4.86
CA ILE A 72 -6.01 2.35 -3.96
C ILE A 72 -6.32 0.96 -3.39
N SER A 73 -5.35 0.05 -3.45
CA SER A 73 -5.47 -1.25 -2.80
C SER A 73 -4.20 -1.64 -2.05
N ARG A 74 -4.36 -2.21 -0.86
CA ARG A 74 -3.29 -2.79 -0.05
C ARG A 74 -3.52 -4.28 0.10
N VAL A 75 -2.68 -5.08 -0.54
CA VAL A 75 -2.69 -6.53 -0.38
C VAL A 75 -1.91 -6.90 0.87
N VAL A 76 -2.52 -7.71 1.71
CA VAL A 76 -1.96 -8.22 2.96
C VAL A 76 -2.03 -9.75 2.93
N TYR A 77 -0.91 -10.41 3.21
CA TYR A 77 -0.83 -11.86 3.13
C TYR A 77 -0.69 -12.50 4.52
N LYS A 78 -1.65 -13.37 4.83
CA LYS A 78 -1.69 -14.20 6.04
C LYS A 78 -1.37 -13.39 7.29
N LYS A 79 -0.28 -13.71 7.98
CA LYS A 79 0.13 -13.09 9.24
C LYS A 79 1.31 -12.16 9.06
N ASP A 80 1.51 -11.60 7.86
CA ASP A 80 2.63 -10.69 7.58
C ASP A 80 2.75 -9.58 8.63
N LEU A 81 3.91 -9.52 9.29
CA LEU A 81 4.19 -8.52 10.32
C LEU A 81 4.23 -7.09 9.76
N VAL A 82 4.66 -6.90 8.52
CA VAL A 82 5.04 -5.58 8.00
C VAL A 82 3.86 -4.59 7.93
N PRO A 83 2.66 -4.98 7.46
CA PRO A 83 1.49 -4.10 7.53
C PRO A 83 1.08 -3.70 8.94
N ARG A 84 1.55 -4.40 9.97
CA ARG A 84 1.21 -4.12 11.37
C ARG A 84 2.20 -3.17 12.04
N VAL A 85 3.18 -2.64 11.31
CA VAL A 85 4.18 -1.67 11.82
C VAL A 85 4.33 -0.44 10.90
N PRO A 86 4.76 0.73 11.43
CA PRO A 86 4.83 1.10 12.85
C PRO A 86 3.46 1.09 13.53
N LEU A 87 3.38 0.98 14.86
CA LEU A 87 2.12 0.76 15.59
C LEU A 87 1.16 1.97 15.50
N GLN A 88 -0.16 1.71 15.57
CA GLN A 88 -1.17 2.78 15.68
C GLN A 88 -0.99 3.65 16.93
N SER A 89 -0.52 3.07 18.04
CA SER A 89 -0.20 3.81 19.27
C SER A 89 0.92 4.84 19.09
N MET A 90 1.73 4.71 18.02
CA MET A 90 2.75 5.68 17.63
C MET A 90 2.18 6.76 16.70
N GLY A 91 0.87 6.76 16.44
CA GLY A 91 0.16 7.71 15.58
C GLY A 91 0.17 7.37 14.09
N PHE A 92 0.58 6.15 13.71
CA PHE A 92 0.60 5.70 12.32
C PHE A 92 -0.70 5.01 11.92
N HIS A 93 -1.21 5.32 10.74
CA HIS A 93 -2.46 4.77 10.24
C HIS A 93 -2.31 4.32 8.78
N HIS A 94 -2.96 3.22 8.45
CA HIS A 94 -3.12 2.82 7.06
C HIS A 94 -4.19 3.64 6.39
N HIS A 95 -3.99 3.88 5.10
CA HIS A 95 -5.07 4.23 4.19
C HIS A 95 -5.88 2.98 3.82
N SER A 96 -7.11 3.16 3.37
CA SER A 96 -7.95 2.15 2.73
C SER A 96 -7.31 1.73 1.39
N GLU A 97 -7.59 0.60 0.75
CA GLU A 97 -8.56 -0.49 0.90
C GLU A 97 -7.78 -1.80 1.15
N GLU A 98 -8.04 -2.53 2.24
CA GLU A 98 -7.29 -3.77 2.55
C GLU A 98 -7.89 -4.99 1.84
N LEU A 99 -7.03 -5.72 1.14
CA LEU A 99 -7.31 -7.02 0.51
C LEU A 99 -6.50 -8.09 1.23
N TRP A 100 -7.15 -8.91 2.05
CA TRP A 100 -6.47 -9.84 2.94
C TRP A 100 -6.60 -11.29 2.47
N TYR A 101 -5.47 -11.94 2.26
CA TYR A 101 -5.38 -13.39 2.14
C TYR A 101 -5.27 -14.00 3.53
N THR A 102 -6.31 -14.71 3.95
CA THR A 102 -6.39 -15.27 5.30
C THR A 102 -5.41 -16.44 5.49
N PRO A 103 -4.95 -16.70 6.72
CA PRO A 103 -4.12 -17.88 7.03
C PRO A 103 -4.80 -19.22 6.68
N ALA A 104 -6.13 -19.26 6.67
CA ALA A 104 -6.93 -20.44 6.30
C ALA A 104 -7.04 -20.67 4.79
N GLY A 105 -6.44 -19.81 3.95
CA GLY A 105 -6.46 -19.92 2.49
C GLY A 105 -7.62 -19.21 1.79
N GLY A 106 -8.48 -18.50 2.53
CA GLY A 106 -9.52 -17.62 1.97
C GLY A 106 -9.01 -16.22 1.60
N PHE A 107 -9.83 -15.45 0.90
CA PHE A 107 -9.59 -14.05 0.51
C PHE A 107 -10.73 -13.17 0.99
N THR A 108 -10.43 -12.00 1.56
CA THR A 108 -11.42 -11.07 2.10
C THR A 108 -11.11 -9.64 1.69
N HIS A 109 -12.12 -8.92 1.21
CA HIS A 109 -12.06 -7.48 1.05
C HIS A 109 -12.54 -6.80 2.34
N CYS A 110 -11.65 -6.04 2.98
CA CYS A 110 -11.80 -5.56 4.35
C CYS A 110 -12.49 -4.20 4.47
N GLY A 111 -12.87 -3.60 3.33
CA GLY A 111 -13.55 -2.32 3.25
C GLY A 111 -12.61 -1.12 3.34
N SER A 112 -13.21 0.06 3.40
CA SER A 112 -12.57 1.35 3.15
C SER A 112 -12.47 2.26 4.37
N ASN A 113 -12.19 1.71 5.55
CA ASN A 113 -12.05 2.45 6.81
C ASN A 113 -10.66 2.27 7.47
N GLY A 114 -9.61 2.06 6.66
CA GLY A 114 -8.26 1.79 7.15
C GLY A 114 -8.04 0.30 7.52
N GLU A 115 -7.91 -0.01 8.81
CA GLU A 115 -7.70 -1.38 9.31
C GLU A 115 -8.98 -1.93 9.96
N ASN A 116 -9.45 -3.08 9.48
CA ASN A 116 -10.69 -3.70 9.94
C ASN A 116 -10.40 -4.76 11.02
N PRO A 117 -11.02 -4.68 12.23
CA PRO A 117 -10.85 -5.67 13.30
C PRO A 117 -11.23 -7.11 12.95
N ASN A 118 -11.94 -7.33 11.84
CA ASN A 118 -12.31 -8.66 11.33
C ASN A 118 -11.35 -9.17 10.24
N CYS A 119 -10.31 -8.39 9.91
CA CYS A 119 -9.31 -8.73 8.90
C CYS A 119 -7.94 -8.97 9.53
N GLN A 120 -6.84 -8.50 8.93
CA GLN A 120 -5.52 -8.74 9.49
C GLN A 120 -5.37 -8.15 10.91
N ASP A 121 -6.12 -7.10 11.24
CA ASP A 121 -6.15 -6.55 12.60
C ASP A 121 -6.69 -7.53 13.65
N SER A 122 -7.45 -8.55 13.24
CA SER A 122 -7.90 -9.66 14.13
C SER A 122 -6.75 -10.57 14.57
N VAL A 123 -5.63 -10.57 13.85
CA VAL A 123 -4.50 -11.47 14.13
C VAL A 123 -3.72 -10.93 15.34
N PRO A 124 -3.58 -11.71 16.43
CA PRO A 124 -2.84 -11.26 17.60
C PRO A 124 -1.40 -10.89 17.23
N PHE A 125 -0.94 -9.72 17.67
CA PHE A 125 0.35 -9.15 17.27
C PHE A 125 1.54 -10.11 17.49
N LEU A 126 1.53 -10.85 18.60
CA LEU A 126 2.60 -11.82 18.93
C LEU A 126 2.62 -13.07 18.04
N THR A 127 1.61 -13.26 17.19
CA THR A 127 1.49 -14.39 16.26
C THR A 127 1.79 -14.01 14.81
N LEU A 128 2.12 -12.74 14.56
CA LEU A 128 2.54 -12.27 13.25
C LEU A 128 3.88 -12.91 12.85
N ASP A 129 4.07 -13.13 11.56
CA ASP A 129 5.22 -13.83 10.99
C ASP A 129 5.83 -13.04 9.83
N ALA A 130 7.11 -12.68 9.97
CA ALA A 130 7.87 -12.01 8.91
C ALA A 130 8.11 -12.93 7.69
N ARG A 131 7.97 -14.25 7.84
CA ARG A 131 8.09 -15.20 6.72
C ARG A 131 6.93 -15.07 5.74
N ASP A 132 5.73 -14.71 6.22
CA ASP A 132 4.57 -14.44 5.37
C ASP A 132 4.77 -13.17 4.52
N HIS A 133 5.76 -12.34 4.83
CA HIS A 133 6.05 -11.13 4.07
C HIS A 133 6.56 -11.40 2.64
N GLY A 134 7.15 -12.57 2.36
CA GLY A 134 7.69 -12.90 1.03
C GLY A 134 6.74 -13.68 0.12
N GLY A 135 5.58 -14.13 0.62
CA GLY A 135 4.75 -15.14 -0.04
C GLY A 135 3.58 -14.62 -0.87
N TYR A 136 3.63 -13.37 -1.33
CA TYR A 136 2.50 -12.71 -1.98
C TYR A 136 2.15 -13.35 -3.33
N PRO A 137 0.87 -13.75 -3.56
CA PRO A 137 0.43 -14.24 -4.86
C PRO A 137 0.71 -13.22 -5.97
N GLY A 138 1.32 -13.67 -7.07
CA GLY A 138 1.69 -12.82 -8.21
C GLY A 138 3.09 -12.18 -8.12
N LEU A 139 3.86 -12.42 -7.05
CA LEU A 139 5.26 -11.96 -6.90
C LEU A 139 6.28 -13.12 -6.89
N SER A 140 5.96 -14.26 -7.52
CA SER A 140 6.83 -15.46 -7.61
C SER A 140 7.58 -15.58 -8.93
#